data_AF-A0A523XT78-F1
#
_entry.id   AF-A0A523XT78-F1
#
_cell.length_a   1.000
_cell.length_b   1.000
_cell.length_c   1.000
_cell.angle_alpha   90.00
_cell.angle_beta   90.00
_cell.angle_gamma   90.00
#
_symmetry.space_group_name_H-M   'P 1'
#
loop_
_entity.id
_entity.type
_entity.pdbx_description
1 polymer ?
#
loop_
_entity_poly.entity_id
_entity_poly.type
_entity_poly.pdbx_seq_one_letter_code
_entity_poly.pdbx_strand_id
1 'polypeptide(L)'
;MRRLPFLFFLCMFILVVGCQQQDEQPGQPGGTGFVPPEDRRINVDQCDRYIEAAKLSRLAIIKYQVKRKEFEQEYKLSPDHHELRDTLYLKKHPEVKADAEALQKWFETLMDSVYVKADIPDDEFTWVGGALGDTINREIQKKVEARLNAFEKGLEKEGE
;
A
#
# COMPACT_ATOMS: atom_id res chain seq x y z
N MET A 1 -10.89 30.32 2.46
CA MET A 1 -9.94 29.44 1.76
C MET A 1 -10.69 28.16 1.40
N ARG A 2 -10.88 27.91 0.10
CA ARG A 2 -11.67 26.78 -0.41
C ARG A 2 -10.94 25.47 -0.06
N ARG A 3 -11.61 24.58 0.67
CA ARG A 3 -11.15 23.22 0.92
C ARG A 3 -11.18 22.47 -0.41
N LEU A 4 -10.00 22.22 -0.97
CA LEU A 4 -9.84 21.36 -2.13
C LEU A 4 -10.12 19.92 -1.67
N PRO A 5 -11.05 19.17 -2.29
CA PRO A 5 -11.31 17.80 -1.88
C PRO A 5 -10.06 16.96 -2.19
N PHE A 6 -9.57 16.27 -1.16
CA PHE A 6 -8.37 15.41 -1.17
C PHE A 6 -8.43 14.27 -2.20
N LEU A 7 -9.59 14.09 -2.85
CA LEU A 7 -9.85 13.19 -3.98
C LEU A 7 -8.99 13.46 -5.23
N PHE A 8 -8.28 14.59 -5.32
CA PHE A 8 -7.47 14.92 -6.50
C PHE A 8 -6.02 14.39 -6.43
N PHE A 9 -5.50 14.05 -5.26
CA PHE A 9 -4.10 13.63 -5.11
C PHE A 9 -3.86 12.13 -5.33
N LEU A 10 -4.91 11.31 -5.38
CA LEU A 10 -4.81 9.88 -5.67
C LEU A 10 -4.72 9.58 -7.18
N CYS A 11 -5.07 10.53 -8.05
CA CYS A 11 -5.13 10.32 -9.52
C CYS A 11 -3.87 10.73 -10.29
N MET A 12 -2.85 11.33 -9.66
CA MET A 12 -1.71 11.93 -10.38
C MET A 12 -0.39 11.14 -10.32
N PHE A 13 -0.46 9.81 -10.14
CA PHE A 13 0.69 8.90 -10.28
C PHE A 13 0.55 7.85 -11.39
N ILE A 14 -0.51 7.92 -12.21
CA ILE A 14 -0.85 6.88 -13.22
C ILE A 14 -0.34 7.21 -14.64
N LEU A 15 0.54 8.21 -14.82
CA LEU A 15 0.89 8.67 -16.17
C LEU A 15 2.39 8.83 -16.47
N VAL A 16 3.25 7.90 -16.04
CA VAL A 16 4.51 7.63 -16.76
C VAL A 16 5.02 6.19 -16.52
N VAL A 17 4.44 5.18 -17.16
CA VAL A 17 5.21 4.03 -17.68
C VAL A 17 4.48 3.53 -18.94
N GLY A 18 5.18 3.55 -20.06
CA GLY A 18 4.66 3.13 -21.35
C GLY A 18 4.27 1.66 -21.40
N CYS A 19 3.41 1.33 -22.36
CA CYS A 19 3.14 -0.03 -22.78
C CYS A 19 4.46 -0.77 -23.09
N GLN A 20 4.87 -1.67 -22.20
CA GLN A 20 5.65 -2.83 -22.58
C GLN A 20 4.95 -4.04 -21.96
N GLN A 21 4.58 -5.00 -22.81
CA GLN A 21 4.23 -6.35 -22.39
C GLN A 21 5.34 -6.83 -21.43
N GLN A 22 4.97 -7.05 -20.17
CA GLN A 22 5.82 -7.76 -19.22
C GLN A 22 5.74 -9.23 -19.61
N ASP A 23 6.75 -9.67 -20.37
CA ASP A 23 7.12 -11.07 -20.45
C ASP A 23 7.36 -11.59 -19.03
N GLU A 24 6.72 -12.71 -18.71
CA GLU A 24 6.79 -13.42 -17.44
C GLU A 24 8.26 -13.66 -17.03
N GLN A 25 8.66 -13.15 -15.86
CA GLN A 25 9.96 -13.50 -15.28
C GLN A 25 9.95 -14.96 -14.79
N PRO A 26 10.87 -15.83 -15.25
CA PRO A 26 10.93 -17.21 -14.82
C PRO A 26 11.61 -17.27 -13.44
N GLY A 27 10.83 -17.53 -12.39
CA GLY A 27 11.40 -17.73 -11.04
C GLY A 27 10.45 -17.65 -9.84
N GLN A 28 9.18 -17.25 -10.01
CA GLN A 28 8.21 -17.31 -8.92
C GLN A 28 7.50 -18.67 -8.89
N PRO A 29 7.44 -19.37 -7.75
CA PRO A 29 6.77 -20.66 -7.64
C PRO A 29 5.25 -20.46 -7.68
N GLY A 30 4.63 -20.77 -8.82
CA GLY A 30 3.28 -21.34 -8.90
C GLY A 30 2.08 -20.41 -8.67
N GLY A 31 2.03 -19.24 -9.30
CA GLY A 31 0.80 -18.44 -9.36
C GLY A 31 -0.06 -18.84 -10.56
N THR A 32 -1.16 -19.57 -10.36
CA THR A 32 -2.30 -19.39 -11.26
C THR A 32 -2.79 -17.97 -11.04
N GLY A 33 -2.36 -17.03 -11.89
CA GLY A 33 -2.70 -15.61 -11.75
C GLY A 33 -4.21 -15.42 -11.59
N PHE A 34 -4.59 -14.45 -10.76
CA PHE A 34 -5.99 -14.10 -10.60
C PHE A 34 -6.59 -13.72 -11.95
N VAL A 35 -7.72 -14.34 -12.31
CA VAL A 35 -8.48 -14.02 -13.51
C VAL A 35 -9.70 -13.20 -13.10
N PRO A 36 -9.80 -11.92 -13.51
CA PRO A 36 -10.98 -11.11 -13.28
C PRO A 36 -12.27 -11.76 -13.76
N PRO A 37 -13.38 -11.62 -13.02
CA PRO A 37 -14.71 -12.02 -13.50
C PRO A 37 -15.07 -11.31 -14.82
N GLU A 38 -15.64 -12.06 -15.77
CA GLU A 38 -16.07 -11.51 -17.07
C GLU A 38 -17.13 -10.41 -16.93
N ASP A 39 -17.99 -10.52 -15.92
CA ASP A 39 -19.03 -9.53 -15.63
C ASP A 39 -18.50 -8.28 -14.90
N ARG A 40 -17.21 -8.28 -14.54
CA ARG A 40 -16.50 -7.24 -13.80
C ARG A 40 -17.09 -6.93 -12.42
N ARG A 41 -17.90 -7.83 -11.87
CA ARG A 41 -18.51 -7.65 -10.56
C ARG A 41 -17.59 -8.18 -9.47
N ILE A 42 -17.43 -7.39 -8.43
CA ILE A 42 -16.78 -7.83 -7.20
C ILE A 42 -17.79 -8.68 -6.43
N ASN A 43 -17.43 -9.92 -6.12
CA ASN A 43 -18.26 -10.78 -5.27
C ASN A 43 -18.05 -10.49 -3.77
N VAL A 44 -18.87 -11.10 -2.91
CA VAL A 44 -18.84 -10.82 -1.46
C VAL A 44 -17.52 -11.25 -0.82
N ASP A 45 -16.96 -12.38 -1.21
CA ASP A 45 -15.73 -12.93 -0.64
C ASP A 45 -14.52 -12.06 -1.03
N GLN A 46 -14.43 -11.64 -2.30
CA GLN A 46 -13.44 -10.68 -2.79
C GLN A 46 -13.51 -9.37 -2.02
N CYS A 47 -14.73 -8.87 -1.77
CA CYS A 47 -14.96 -7.66 -0.99
C CYS A 47 -14.49 -7.80 0.47
N ASP A 48 -14.83 -8.90 1.13
CA ASP A 48 -14.47 -9.10 2.54
C ASP A 48 -12.95 -9.31 2.72
N ARG A 49 -12.29 -10.06 1.82
CA ARG A 49 -10.83 -10.21 1.81
C ARG A 49 -10.12 -8.89 1.49
N TYR A 50 -10.62 -8.11 0.53
CA TYR A 50 -10.10 -6.78 0.23
C TYR A 50 -10.19 -5.84 1.44
N ILE A 51 -11.32 -5.84 2.16
CA ILE A 51 -11.49 -5.03 3.37
C ILE A 51 -10.46 -5.44 4.44
N GLU A 52 -10.23 -6.73 4.63
CA GLU A 52 -9.26 -7.21 5.61
C GLU A 52 -7.83 -6.82 5.23
N ALA A 53 -7.44 -7.03 3.97
CA ALA A 53 -6.15 -6.59 3.46
C ALA A 53 -5.96 -5.07 3.62
N ALA A 54 -6.96 -4.26 3.26
CA ALA A 54 -6.88 -2.81 3.39
C ALA A 54 -6.65 -2.36 4.85
N LYS A 55 -7.32 -3.00 5.82
CA LYS A 55 -7.11 -2.71 7.26
C LYS A 55 -5.71 -3.12 7.73
N LEU A 56 -5.27 -4.32 7.36
CA LEU A 56 -3.94 -4.81 7.73
C LEU A 56 -2.83 -3.95 7.11
N SER A 57 -2.99 -3.53 5.85
CA SER A 57 -2.12 -2.57 5.17
C SER A 57 -2.07 -1.24 5.90
N ARG A 58 -3.21 -0.71 6.37
CA ARG A 58 -3.24 0.51 7.16
C ARG A 58 -2.44 0.38 8.47
N LEU A 59 -2.62 -0.73 9.19
CA LEU A 59 -1.85 -1.00 10.41
C LEU A 59 -0.36 -1.16 10.12
N ALA A 60 0.01 -1.80 9.02
CA ALA A 60 1.39 -1.92 8.57
C ALA A 60 2.01 -0.54 8.29
N ILE A 61 1.28 0.35 7.60
CA ILE A 61 1.70 1.73 7.34
C ILE A 61 1.90 2.50 8.65
N ILE A 62 1.00 2.38 9.62
CA ILE A 62 1.15 3.06 10.93
C ILE A 62 2.42 2.58 11.65
N LYS A 63 2.64 1.25 11.69
CA LYS A 63 3.87 0.67 12.27
C LYS A 63 5.12 1.17 11.55
N TYR A 64 5.08 1.25 10.23
CA TYR A 64 6.18 1.77 9.43
C TYR A 64 6.44 3.25 9.70
N GLN A 65 5.41 4.08 9.81
CA GLN A 65 5.56 5.50 10.13
C GLN A 65 6.25 5.72 11.48
N VAL A 66 5.93 4.90 12.50
CA VAL A 66 6.62 4.93 13.79
C VAL A 66 8.10 4.56 13.63
N LYS A 67 8.40 3.43 12.97
CA LYS A 67 9.79 2.99 12.75
C LYS A 67 10.61 3.94 11.90
N ARG A 68 10.01 4.53 10.87
CA ARG A 68 10.65 5.53 10.03
C ARG A 68 10.99 6.79 10.82
N LYS A 69 10.08 7.24 11.68
CA LYS A 69 10.34 8.39 12.56
C LYS A 69 11.46 8.10 13.57
N GLU A 70 11.51 6.90 14.15
CA GLU A 70 12.62 6.48 15.01
C GLU A 70 13.96 6.53 14.26
N PHE A 71 14.02 5.98 13.05
CA PHE A 71 15.19 6.04 12.16
C PHE A 71 15.60 7.47 11.81
N GLU A 72 14.64 8.32 11.41
CA GLU A 72 14.88 9.74 11.11
C GLU A 72 15.46 10.49 12.32
N GLN A 73 15.00 10.17 13.54
CA GLN A 73 15.48 10.78 14.78
C GLN A 73 16.87 10.28 15.18
N GLU A 74 17.13 8.98 15.05
CA GLU A 74 18.42 8.36 15.36
C GLU A 74 19.55 8.98 14.54
N TYR A 75 19.32 9.15 13.24
CA TYR A 75 20.31 9.72 12.31
C TYR A 75 20.20 11.24 12.12
N LYS A 76 19.24 11.88 12.80
CA LYS A 76 18.98 13.33 12.73
C LYS A 76 18.82 13.82 11.28
N LEU A 77 18.08 13.05 10.49
CA LEU A 77 17.89 13.35 9.08
C LEU A 77 17.08 14.63 8.89
N SER A 78 17.39 15.36 7.82
CA SER A 78 16.63 16.54 7.46
C SER A 78 15.22 16.16 7.00
N PRO A 79 14.22 17.05 7.15
CA PRO A 79 12.83 16.76 6.74
C PRO A 79 12.65 16.39 5.27
N ASP A 80 13.58 16.81 4.40
CA ASP A 80 13.60 16.48 2.98
C ASP A 80 14.42 15.23 2.63
N HIS A 81 15.07 14.62 3.62
CA HIS A 81 15.93 13.44 3.50
C HIS A 81 16.98 13.57 2.39
N HIS A 82 17.58 14.74 2.22
CA HIS A 82 18.62 14.94 1.21
C HIS A 82 19.84 14.04 1.46
N GLU A 83 20.12 13.71 2.73
CA GLU A 83 21.22 12.83 3.16
C GLU A 83 21.10 11.42 2.56
N LEU A 84 19.87 10.92 2.40
CA LEU A 84 19.59 9.61 1.78
C LEU A 84 19.84 9.58 0.27
N ARG A 85 20.05 10.75 -0.35
CA ARG A 85 20.36 10.91 -1.78
C ARG A 85 21.79 11.41 -2.02
N ASP A 86 22.48 11.83 -0.96
CA ASP A 86 23.87 12.27 -1.02
C ASP A 86 24.81 11.06 -0.94
N THR A 87 25.42 10.73 -2.08
CA THR A 87 26.39 9.64 -2.19
C THR A 87 27.66 9.85 -1.36
N LEU A 88 28.08 11.10 -1.11
CA LEU A 88 29.23 11.38 -0.25
C LEU A 88 28.88 11.19 1.23
N TYR A 89 27.66 11.59 1.62
CA TYR A 89 27.15 11.34 2.97
C TYR A 89 27.06 9.83 3.25
N LEU A 90 26.38 9.07 2.38
CA LEU A 90 26.20 7.62 2.56
C LEU A 90 27.51 6.83 2.48
N LYS A 91 28.54 7.34 1.79
CA LYS A 91 29.88 6.74 1.82
C LYS A 91 30.57 6.93 3.17
N LYS A 92 30.32 8.04 3.86
CA LYS A 92 30.85 8.33 5.20
C LYS A 92 30.02 7.66 6.30
N HIS A 93 28.74 7.44 6.04
CA HIS A 93 27.76 6.86 6.96
C HIS A 93 27.14 5.58 6.36
N PRO A 94 27.93 4.51 6.15
CA PRO A 94 27.42 3.26 5.59
C PRO A 94 26.31 2.62 6.44
N GLU A 95 26.30 2.87 7.76
CA GLU A 95 25.25 2.45 8.68
C GLU A 95 23.88 3.03 8.32
N VAL A 96 23.81 4.31 7.94
CA VAL A 96 22.56 4.97 7.53
C VAL A 96 21.97 4.28 6.30
N LYS A 97 22.84 3.92 5.34
CA LYS A 97 22.42 3.20 4.13
C LYS A 97 21.87 1.81 4.48
N ALA A 98 22.62 1.05 5.28
CA ALA A 98 22.25 -0.31 5.65
C ALA A 98 20.92 -0.34 6.41
N ASP A 99 20.72 0.57 7.36
CA ASP A 99 19.50 0.65 8.15
C ASP A 99 18.31 1.15 7.33
N ALA A 100 18.52 2.08 6.39
CA ALA A 100 17.47 2.48 5.44
C ALA A 100 17.01 1.31 4.56
N GLU A 101 17.95 0.53 4.03
CA GLU A 101 17.66 -0.67 3.24
C GLU A 101 16.95 -1.75 4.09
N ALA A 102 17.38 -1.94 5.34
CA ALA A 102 16.76 -2.88 6.27
C ALA A 102 15.33 -2.46 6.63
N LEU A 103 15.10 -1.17 6.88
CA LEU A 103 13.78 -0.61 7.16
C LEU A 103 12.83 -0.80 5.97
N GLN A 104 13.31 -0.55 4.75
CA GLN A 104 12.54 -0.78 3.52
C GLN A 104 12.17 -2.26 3.35
N LYS A 105 13.14 -3.16 3.48
CA LYS A 105 12.92 -4.61 3.36
C LYS A 105 11.97 -5.15 4.43
N TRP A 106 12.07 -4.64 5.65
CA TRP A 106 11.14 -4.97 6.71
C TRP A 106 9.70 -4.55 6.38
N PHE A 107 9.53 -3.36 5.78
CA PHE A 107 8.21 -2.90 5.35
C PHE A 107 7.63 -3.75 4.21
N GLU A 108 8.44 -4.11 3.21
CA GLU A 108 8.05 -5.02 2.13
C GLU A 108 7.58 -6.37 2.70
N THR A 109 8.37 -6.97 3.59
CA THR A 109 7.99 -8.23 4.26
C THR A 109 6.68 -8.10 5.06
N LEU A 110 6.47 -6.93 5.69
CA LEU A 110 5.25 -6.66 6.45
C LEU A 110 4.03 -6.59 5.52
N MET A 111 4.17 -5.92 4.36
CA MET A 111 3.13 -5.81 3.33
C MET A 111 2.84 -7.16 2.66
N ASP A 112 3.85 -7.95 2.32
CA ASP A 112 3.65 -9.32 1.79
C ASP A 112 2.83 -10.16 2.77
N SER A 113 3.08 -10.01 4.08
CA SER A 113 2.32 -10.72 5.11
C SER A 113 0.84 -10.30 5.17
N VAL A 114 0.48 -9.12 4.68
CA VAL A 114 -0.92 -8.65 4.64
C VAL A 114 -1.72 -9.51 3.69
N TYR A 115 -1.24 -9.69 2.46
CA TYR A 115 -1.89 -10.47 1.41
C TYR A 115 -2.11 -11.92 1.84
N VAL A 116 -1.06 -12.52 2.44
CA VAL A 116 -1.15 -13.89 2.99
C VAL A 116 -2.18 -13.99 4.13
N LYS A 117 -2.22 -13.02 5.05
CA LYS A 117 -3.16 -13.05 6.19
C LYS A 117 -4.61 -12.81 5.78
N ALA A 118 -4.81 -11.95 4.79
CA ALA A 118 -6.13 -11.65 4.24
C ALA A 118 -6.60 -12.66 3.19
N ASP A 119 -5.77 -13.68 2.89
CA ASP A 119 -6.02 -14.72 1.90
C ASP A 119 -6.36 -14.15 0.51
N ILE A 120 -5.72 -13.04 0.14
CA ILE A 120 -5.96 -12.36 -1.14
C ILE A 120 -4.65 -12.21 -1.92
N PRO A 121 -4.57 -12.72 -3.15
CA PRO A 121 -3.47 -12.44 -4.05
C PRO A 121 -3.32 -10.93 -4.34
N ASP A 122 -2.09 -10.45 -4.56
CA ASP A 122 -1.83 -9.02 -4.81
C ASP A 122 -2.50 -8.51 -6.11
N ASP A 123 -2.56 -9.35 -7.15
CA ASP A 123 -3.26 -9.05 -8.40
C ASP A 123 -4.78 -8.98 -8.22
N GLU A 124 -5.37 -9.85 -7.40
CA GLU A 124 -6.77 -9.74 -6.98
C GLU A 124 -7.03 -8.47 -6.16
N PHE A 125 -6.18 -8.15 -5.18
CA PHE A 125 -6.31 -6.94 -4.38
C PHE A 125 -6.27 -5.67 -5.25
N THR A 126 -5.30 -5.61 -6.17
CA THR A 126 -5.15 -4.53 -7.13
C THR A 126 -6.36 -4.42 -8.06
N TRP A 127 -6.85 -5.56 -8.55
CA TRP A 127 -8.03 -5.59 -9.40
C TRP A 127 -9.29 -5.10 -8.67
N VAL A 128 -9.56 -5.60 -7.46
CA VAL A 128 -10.72 -5.17 -6.65
C VAL A 128 -10.62 -3.67 -6.38
N GLY A 129 -9.43 -3.16 -6.03
CA GLY A 129 -9.17 -1.73 -5.83
C GLY A 129 -9.57 -0.88 -7.04
N GLY A 130 -9.21 -1.32 -8.24
CA GLY A 130 -9.62 -0.67 -9.50
C GLY A 130 -11.12 -0.80 -9.78
N ALA A 131 -11.68 -2.00 -9.63
CA ALA A 131 -13.08 -2.32 -9.91
C ALA A 131 -14.07 -1.59 -8.98
N LEU A 132 -13.64 -1.15 -7.79
CA LEU A 132 -14.43 -0.31 -6.89
C LEU A 132 -14.74 1.08 -7.48
N GLY A 133 -13.98 1.54 -8.47
CA GLY A 133 -14.25 2.77 -9.21
C GLY A 133 -15.43 2.64 -10.20
N ASP A 134 -15.83 1.42 -10.55
CA ASP A 134 -16.88 1.17 -11.53
C ASP A 134 -18.27 1.24 -10.90
N THR A 135 -19.21 1.88 -11.62
CA THR A 135 -20.59 2.06 -11.16
C THR A 135 -21.35 0.75 -10.98
N ILE A 136 -20.97 -0.32 -11.69
CA ILE A 136 -21.53 -1.68 -11.54
C ILE A 136 -21.31 -2.25 -10.13
N ASN A 137 -20.26 -1.78 -9.44
CA ASN A 137 -19.86 -2.21 -8.12
C ASN A 137 -20.26 -1.23 -7.01
N ARG A 138 -21.15 -0.26 -7.28
CA ARG A 138 -21.51 0.81 -6.34
C ARG A 138 -21.99 0.31 -4.96
N GLU A 139 -22.72 -0.79 -4.88
CA GLU A 139 -23.16 -1.32 -3.57
C GLU A 139 -21.98 -1.93 -2.79
N ILE A 140 -21.06 -2.60 -3.48
CA ILE A 140 -19.81 -3.10 -2.87
C ILE A 140 -18.93 -1.92 -2.45
N GLN A 141 -18.81 -0.88 -3.28
CA GLN A 141 -18.10 0.36 -2.95
C GLN A 141 -18.58 0.96 -1.62
N LYS A 142 -19.91 1.10 -1.45
CA LYS A 142 -20.50 1.60 -0.20
C LYS A 142 -20.18 0.70 0.99
N LYS A 143 -20.22 -0.62 0.83
CA LYS A 143 -19.87 -1.58 1.89
C LYS A 143 -18.42 -1.41 2.32
N VAL A 144 -17.50 -1.34 1.35
CA VAL A 144 -16.06 -1.13 1.60
C VAL A 144 -15.84 0.20 2.32
N GLU A 145 -16.39 1.29 1.79
CA GLU A 145 -16.26 2.63 2.38
C GLU A 145 -16.77 2.66 3.83
N ALA A 146 -17.97 2.11 4.09
CA ALA A 146 -18.53 2.08 5.43
C ALA A 146 -17.64 1.32 6.42
N ARG A 147 -17.09 0.15 6.01
CA ARG A 147 -16.26 -0.69 6.88
C ARG A 147 -14.88 -0.08 7.14
N LEU A 148 -14.27 0.55 6.14
CA LEU A 148 -12.97 1.21 6.30
C LEU A 148 -13.11 2.51 7.09
N ASN A 149 -14.15 3.31 6.87
CA ASN A 149 -14.42 4.51 7.67
C ASN A 149 -14.69 4.18 9.14
N ALA A 150 -15.41 3.09 9.43
CA ALA A 150 -15.64 2.64 10.80
C ALA A 150 -14.32 2.21 11.48
N PHE A 151 -13.44 1.55 10.71
CA PHE A 151 -12.12 1.14 11.19
C PHE A 151 -11.22 2.34 11.50
N GLU A 152 -11.08 3.32 10.59
CA GLU A 152 -10.26 4.52 10.83
C GLU A 152 -10.74 5.30 12.06
N LYS A 153 -12.06 5.47 12.23
CA LYS A 153 -12.63 6.09 13.44
C LYS A 153 -12.32 5.31 14.72
N GLY A 154 -12.11 4.00 14.63
CA GLY A 154 -11.67 3.17 15.74
C GLY A 154 -10.22 3.49 16.12
N LEU A 155 -9.34 3.57 15.11
CA LEU A 155 -7.93 3.91 15.30
C LEU A 155 -7.73 5.30 15.91
N GLU A 156 -8.51 6.29 15.49
CA GLU A 156 -8.45 7.65 16.04
C GLU A 156 -8.76 7.67 17.55
N LYS A 157 -9.71 6.85 18.00
CA LYS A 157 -10.11 6.79 19.42
C LYS A 157 -9.12 6.05 20.31
N GLU A 158 -8.38 5.10 19.76
CA GLU A 158 -7.35 4.35 20.49
C GLU A 158 -6.02 5.12 20.59
N GLY A 159 -5.83 6.15 19.76
CA GLY A 159 -4.65 7.01 19.75
C GLY A 159 -4.75 8.28 20.61
N GLU A 160 -5.89 8.53 21.26
CA GLU A 160 -6.11 9.58 22.28
C GLU A 160 -5.81 9.05 23.70
#